data_AF-A0A954XC86-F1
#
_entry.id   AF-A0A954XC86-F1
#
_cell.length_a   1.000
_cell.length_b   1.000
_cell.length_c   1.000
_cell.angle_alpha   90.00
_cell.angle_beta   90.00
_cell.angle_gamma   90.00
#
_symmetry.space_group_name_H-M   'P 1'
#
loop_
_entity.id
_entity.type
_entity.pdbx_description
1 polymer ?
#
loop_
_entity_poly.entity_id
_entity_poly.type
_entity_poly.pdbx_seq_one_letter_code
_entity_poly.pdbx_strand_id
1 'polypeptide(L)'
;MSFMKRSTTLLLAFLLWMPGLATVPAAADETAGKFAIPATDDGLPGAGPIRRYDWFRNLWQAKRSGWAKQVERDQNAVVFLGDSITQGWGDTMSGSFGDLKVANRGISGDTTR
;
A
#
# COMPACT_ATOMS: atom_id res chain seq x y z
N MET A 1 41.22 -40.24 54.03
CA MET A 1 42.41 -40.82 53.39
C MET A 1 42.48 -40.28 51.96
N SER A 2 43.60 -39.62 51.64
CA SER A 2 44.16 -39.32 50.31
C SER A 2 43.41 -38.50 49.25
N PHE A 3 44.08 -37.40 48.91
CA PHE A 3 44.14 -36.63 47.66
C PHE A 3 44.09 -37.46 46.35
N MET A 4 43.48 -36.87 45.30
CA MET A 4 44.07 -36.87 43.95
C MET A 4 43.75 -35.53 43.25
N LYS A 5 44.75 -35.00 42.54
CA LYS A 5 44.91 -33.62 42.08
C LYS A 5 44.67 -33.52 40.56
N ARG A 6 44.18 -32.34 40.13
CA ARG A 6 44.38 -31.66 38.82
C ARG A 6 43.65 -32.18 37.58
N SER A 7 42.90 -31.29 36.92
CA SER A 7 43.36 -30.73 35.63
C SER A 7 42.62 -29.44 35.26
N THR A 8 43.33 -28.59 34.54
CA THR A 8 43.12 -27.15 34.36
C THR A 8 42.47 -26.87 33.00
N THR A 9 41.63 -25.82 32.94
CA THR A 9 41.33 -24.98 31.76
C THR A 9 40.55 -25.59 30.60
N LEU A 10 39.33 -25.08 30.34
CA LEU A 10 38.91 -24.66 28.99
C LEU A 10 37.66 -23.76 29.03
N LEU A 11 37.91 -22.48 28.75
CA LEU A 11 37.11 -21.45 28.06
C LEU A 11 35.58 -21.38 28.27
N LEU A 12 35.07 -20.31 28.88
CA LEU A 12 34.73 -18.99 28.29
C LEU A 12 33.49 -18.98 27.37
N ALA A 13 32.64 -17.99 27.67
CA ALA A 13 31.61 -17.36 26.81
C ALA A 13 30.23 -18.05 26.73
N PHE A 14 29.45 -17.89 27.80
CA PHE A 14 27.99 -17.95 27.74
C PHE A 14 27.42 -16.59 28.17
N LEU A 15 27.63 -15.56 27.36
CA LEU A 15 26.92 -14.29 27.52
C LEU A 15 26.89 -13.57 26.17
N LEU A 16 25.70 -13.07 25.82
CA LEU A 16 25.38 -12.23 24.66
C LEU A 16 24.94 -12.98 23.39
N TRP A 17 23.69 -13.43 23.39
CA TRP A 17 22.89 -13.46 22.17
C TRP A 17 21.53 -12.80 22.44
N MET A 18 21.51 -11.47 22.50
CA MET A 18 20.30 -10.71 22.16
C MET A 18 20.39 -10.42 20.66
N PRO A 19 19.53 -10.98 19.81
CA PRO A 19 19.45 -10.54 18.44
C PRO A 19 18.91 -9.10 18.46
N GLY A 20 19.70 -8.17 17.93
CA GLY A 20 19.31 -6.78 17.82
C GLY A 20 18.01 -6.64 17.04
N LEU A 21 17.13 -5.74 17.49
CA LEU A 21 16.03 -5.25 16.67
C LEU A 21 16.64 -4.61 15.41
N ALA A 22 16.72 -5.39 14.33
CA ALA A 22 16.93 -4.84 13.01
C ALA A 22 15.67 -4.05 12.66
N THR A 23 15.80 -2.71 12.63
CA THR A 23 14.80 -1.86 11.99
C THR A 23 14.82 -2.20 10.50
N VAL A 24 13.85 -3.00 10.06
CA VAL A 24 13.61 -3.24 8.64
C VAL A 24 13.26 -1.89 8.01
N PRO A 25 14.05 -1.38 7.05
CA PRO A 25 13.68 -0.17 6.33
C PRO A 25 12.39 -0.46 5.57
N ALA A 26 11.38 0.41 5.72
CA ALA A 26 10.17 0.34 4.91
C ALA A 26 10.60 0.43 3.44
N ALA A 27 10.50 -0.69 2.72
CA ALA A 27 10.69 -0.69 1.28
C ALA A 27 9.73 0.34 0.69
N ALA A 28 10.27 1.38 0.06
CA ALA A 28 9.48 2.25 -0.78
C ALA A 28 8.84 1.36 -1.84
N ASP A 29 7.52 1.26 -1.76
CA ASP A 29 6.68 0.34 -2.52
C ASP A 29 6.98 0.53 -4.02
N GLU A 30 7.65 -0.41 -4.72
CA GLU A 30 7.94 -0.24 -6.16
C GLU A 30 6.65 -0.07 -6.99
N THR A 31 5.51 -0.50 -6.44
CA THR A 31 4.17 -0.26 -7.00
C THR A 31 3.80 1.21 -7.07
N ALA A 32 4.46 2.07 -6.27
CA ALA A 32 4.37 3.53 -6.35
C ALA A 32 4.63 4.04 -7.77
N GLY A 33 5.69 3.55 -8.41
CA GLY A 33 6.04 3.93 -9.77
C GLY A 33 5.02 3.44 -10.79
N LYS A 34 4.48 2.23 -10.60
CA LYS A 34 3.49 1.62 -11.53
C LYS A 34 2.21 2.44 -11.64
N PHE A 35 1.77 3.08 -10.56
CA PHE A 35 0.54 3.85 -10.53
C PHE A 35 0.75 5.37 -10.55
N ALA A 36 1.98 5.84 -10.76
CA ALA A 36 2.27 7.26 -10.84
C ALA A 36 1.54 7.94 -12.00
N ILE A 37 1.11 9.18 -11.80
CA ILE A 37 0.60 10.03 -12.88
C ILE A 37 1.80 10.46 -13.75
N PRO A 38 1.77 10.26 -15.08
CA PRO A 38 2.86 10.70 -15.95
C PRO A 38 3.12 12.21 -15.86
N ALA A 39 4.37 12.61 -15.99
CA ALA A 39 4.80 14.00 -15.84
C ALA A 39 4.18 14.93 -16.90
N THR A 40 3.97 14.44 -18.11
CA THR A 40 3.37 15.17 -19.23
C THR A 40 2.12 14.44 -19.75
N ASP A 41 1.41 15.08 -20.67
CA ASP A 41 0.26 14.48 -21.35
C ASP A 41 0.66 13.64 -22.58
N ASP A 42 1.95 13.60 -22.90
CA ASP A 42 2.47 12.87 -24.05
C ASP A 42 2.15 11.38 -23.93
N GLY A 43 1.48 10.84 -24.96
CA GLY A 43 1.06 9.43 -24.99
C GLY A 43 -0.17 9.10 -24.15
N LEU A 44 -0.80 10.09 -23.48
CA LEU A 44 -2.06 9.87 -22.78
C LEU A 44 -3.27 10.08 -23.70
N PRO A 45 -4.24 9.15 -23.73
CA PRO A 45 -5.45 9.31 -24.52
C PRO A 45 -6.36 10.40 -23.93
N GLY A 46 -7.27 10.90 -24.77
CA GLY A 46 -8.27 11.91 -24.37
C GLY A 46 -7.71 13.33 -24.27
N ALA A 47 -8.61 14.30 -24.18
CA ALA A 47 -8.33 15.73 -24.05
C ALA A 47 -8.94 16.27 -22.75
N GLY A 48 -8.12 16.91 -21.91
CA GLY A 48 -8.57 17.49 -20.66
C GLY A 48 -7.43 17.61 -19.65
N PRO A 49 -7.63 18.39 -18.58
CA PRO A 49 -6.60 18.58 -17.58
C PRO A 49 -6.35 17.27 -16.80
N ILE A 50 -5.09 17.07 -16.40
CA ILE A 50 -4.74 16.14 -15.31
C ILE A 50 -4.14 16.95 -14.18
N ARG A 51 -4.69 16.79 -12.98
CA ARG A 51 -4.13 17.41 -11.78
C ARG A 51 -2.79 16.75 -11.44
N ARG A 52 -1.75 17.54 -11.22
CA ARG A 52 -0.41 17.07 -10.85
C ARG A 52 0.12 17.67 -9.56
N TYR A 53 -0.75 18.31 -8.78
CA TYR A 53 -0.42 18.75 -7.43
C TYR A 53 -0.01 17.57 -6.56
N ASP A 54 0.94 17.78 -5.66
CA ASP A 54 1.52 16.74 -4.82
C ASP A 54 0.46 15.96 -4.04
N TRP A 55 -0.52 16.67 -3.48
CA TRP A 55 -1.64 16.05 -2.76
C TRP A 55 -2.45 15.11 -3.66
N PHE A 56 -2.67 15.46 -4.93
CA PHE A 56 -3.45 14.64 -5.85
C PHE A 56 -2.64 13.44 -6.34
N ARG A 57 -1.34 13.62 -6.64
CA ARG A 57 -0.45 12.51 -7.00
C ARG A 57 -0.39 11.46 -5.89
N ASN A 58 -0.26 11.90 -4.65
CA ASN A 58 -0.26 11.02 -3.48
C ASN A 58 -1.60 10.30 -3.30
N LEU A 59 -2.73 11.02 -3.41
CA LEU A 59 -4.07 10.43 -3.32
C LEU A 59 -4.32 9.40 -4.42
N TRP A 60 -4.03 9.77 -5.67
CA TRP A 60 -4.15 8.90 -6.84
C TRP A 60 -3.37 7.61 -6.63
N GLN A 61 -2.10 7.72 -6.23
CA GLN A 61 -1.25 6.57 -6.03
C GLN A 61 -1.72 5.69 -4.88
N ALA A 62 -2.14 6.28 -3.76
CA ALA A 62 -2.68 5.54 -2.62
C ALA A 62 -3.95 4.76 -2.99
N LYS A 63 -4.90 5.39 -3.69
CA LYS A 63 -6.13 4.74 -4.14
C LYS A 63 -5.84 3.62 -5.16
N ARG A 64 -5.07 3.92 -6.21
CA ARG A 64 -4.78 2.98 -7.31
C ARG A 64 -3.98 1.76 -6.84
N SER A 65 -2.98 1.96 -5.97
CA SER A 65 -2.22 0.87 -5.36
C SER A 65 -3.06 0.05 -4.37
N GLY A 66 -3.94 0.69 -3.60
CA GLY A 66 -4.89 0.01 -2.72
C GLY A 66 -5.84 -0.90 -3.48
N TRP A 67 -6.44 -0.40 -4.56
CA TRP A 67 -7.35 -1.18 -5.40
C TRP A 67 -6.66 -2.31 -6.15
N ALA A 68 -5.38 -2.15 -6.51
CA ALA A 68 -4.62 -3.22 -7.14
C ALA A 68 -4.46 -4.45 -6.22
N LYS A 69 -4.53 -4.27 -4.90
CA LYS A 69 -4.53 -5.35 -3.91
C LYS A 69 -5.91 -5.99 -3.70
N GLN A 70 -6.94 -5.48 -4.37
CA GLN A 70 -8.36 -5.84 -4.16
C GLN A 70 -9.00 -6.42 -5.43
N VAL A 71 -8.22 -6.72 -6.48
CA VAL A 71 -8.74 -7.14 -7.79
C VAL A 71 -9.57 -8.42 -7.68
N GLU A 72 -9.07 -9.45 -7.00
CA GLU A 72 -9.76 -10.72 -6.79
C GLU A 72 -11.03 -10.50 -5.94
N ARG A 73 -10.89 -9.69 -4.89
CA ARG A 73 -12.00 -9.35 -3.99
C ARG A 73 -13.13 -8.63 -4.73
N ASP A 74 -12.81 -7.76 -5.68
CA ASP A 74 -13.78 -6.90 -6.36
C ASP A 74 -14.37 -7.52 -7.63
N GLN A 75 -13.98 -8.76 -7.99
CA GLN A 75 -14.61 -9.47 -9.12
C GLN A 75 -16.13 -9.56 -8.96
N ASN A 76 -16.85 -9.33 -10.05
CA ASN A 76 -18.32 -9.31 -10.11
C ASN A 76 -18.99 -8.20 -9.29
N ALA A 77 -18.25 -7.18 -8.85
CA ALA A 77 -18.84 -5.99 -8.20
C ALA A 77 -19.40 -5.00 -9.24
N VAL A 78 -20.46 -4.28 -8.87
CA VAL A 78 -20.86 -3.04 -9.55
C VAL A 78 -19.87 -1.94 -9.16
N VAL A 79 -19.16 -1.40 -10.15
CA VAL A 79 -18.10 -0.41 -9.93
C VAL A 79 -18.66 1.01 -10.11
N PHE A 80 -18.51 1.84 -9.08
CA PHE A 80 -18.80 3.27 -9.15
C PHE A 80 -17.49 4.03 -9.38
N LEU A 81 -17.37 4.69 -10.53
CA LEU A 81 -16.21 5.48 -10.92
C LEU A 81 -16.58 6.96 -10.92
N GLY A 82 -15.70 7.84 -10.43
CA GLY A 82 -15.93 9.28 -10.47
C GLY A 82 -14.98 10.07 -9.60
N ASP A 83 -15.43 11.25 -9.21
CA ASP A 83 -14.62 12.24 -8.50
C ASP A 83 -14.84 12.19 -6.97
N SER A 84 -14.72 13.34 -6.31
CA SER A 84 -14.96 13.51 -4.87
C SER A 84 -16.39 13.15 -4.45
N ILE A 85 -17.38 13.33 -5.33
CA ILE A 85 -18.77 12.97 -5.03
C ILE A 85 -18.83 11.46 -4.86
N THR A 86 -18.35 10.69 -5.84
CA THR A 86 -18.31 9.23 -5.76
C THR A 86 -17.47 8.78 -4.57
N GLN A 87 -16.27 9.33 -4.37
CA GLN A 87 -15.43 8.99 -3.22
C GLN A 87 -16.14 9.22 -1.88
N GLY A 88 -16.90 10.31 -1.76
CA GLY A 88 -17.60 10.71 -0.54
C GLY A 88 -18.66 9.72 -0.06
N TRP A 89 -19.19 8.87 -0.93
CA TRP A 89 -20.14 7.81 -0.55
C TRP A 89 -19.51 6.65 0.25
N GLY A 90 -18.18 6.60 0.32
CA GLY A 90 -17.44 5.55 1.01
C GLY A 90 -17.39 4.22 0.26
N ASP A 91 -16.56 3.30 0.75
CA ASP A 91 -16.20 2.07 0.03
C ASP A 91 -17.40 1.16 -0.25
N THR A 92 -18.42 1.19 0.61
CA THR A 92 -19.65 0.37 0.51
C THR A 92 -20.83 1.14 -0.07
N MET A 93 -20.61 2.34 -0.63
CA MET A 93 -21.67 3.22 -1.12
C MET A 93 -22.76 3.48 -0.07
N SER A 94 -22.35 3.69 1.18
CA SER A 94 -23.22 3.86 2.35
C SER A 94 -24.29 2.76 2.53
N GLY A 95 -24.05 1.55 2.00
CA GLY A 95 -25.02 0.45 2.06
C GLY A 95 -26.30 0.67 1.25
N SER A 96 -26.32 1.65 0.33
CA SER A 96 -27.54 2.07 -0.37
C SER A 96 -28.03 1.09 -1.44
N PHE A 97 -27.25 0.04 -1.73
CA PHE A 97 -27.51 -0.91 -2.82
C PHE A 97 -27.87 -2.33 -2.34
N GLY A 98 -28.29 -2.47 -1.08
CA GLY A 98 -28.73 -3.76 -0.53
C GLY A 98 -27.65 -4.84 -0.63
N ASP A 99 -28.02 -6.02 -1.15
CA ASP A 99 -27.12 -7.18 -1.29
C ASP A 99 -26.18 -7.08 -2.50
N LEU A 100 -26.25 -6.00 -3.30
CA LEU A 100 -25.35 -5.82 -4.42
C LEU A 100 -23.91 -5.68 -3.92
N LYS A 101 -23.03 -6.51 -4.47
CA LYS A 101 -21.59 -6.33 -4.31
C LYS A 101 -21.17 -5.06 -5.06
N VAL A 102 -20.65 -4.07 -4.34
CA VAL A 102 -20.22 -2.79 -4.93
C VAL A 102 -18.73 -2.53 -4.68
N ALA A 103 -18.14 -1.71 -5.54
CA ALA A 103 -16.79 -1.19 -5.35
C ALA A 103 -16.74 0.29 -5.73
N ASN A 104 -16.33 1.13 -4.78
CA ASN A 104 -16.14 2.55 -4.99
C ASN A 104 -14.73 2.86 -5.50
N ARG A 105 -14.65 3.44 -6.71
CA ARG A 105 -13.42 3.85 -7.39
C ARG A 105 -13.34 5.37 -7.58
N GLY A 106 -13.99 6.13 -6.70
CA GLY A 106 -13.91 7.59 -6.70
C GLY A 106 -12.55 8.13 -6.24
N ILE A 107 -12.07 9.18 -6.90
CA ILE A 107 -10.86 9.94 -6.51
C ILE A 107 -11.19 11.44 -6.46
N SER A 108 -10.99 12.06 -5.30
CA SER A 108 -11.24 13.48 -5.13
C SER A 108 -10.40 14.33 -6.08
N GLY A 109 -11.07 15.19 -6.85
CA GLY A 109 -10.45 16.06 -7.83
C GLY A 109 -10.20 15.42 -9.19
N ASP A 110 -10.58 14.16 -9.39
CA ASP A 110 -10.45 13.50 -10.69
C ASP A 110 -11.32 14.17 -11.75
N THR A 111 -10.86 14.14 -13.00
CA THR A 111 -11.53 14.80 -14.13
C THR A 111 -11.49 13.90 -15.36
N THR A 112 -12.49 14.04 -16.22
CA THR A 112 -12.50 13.35 -17.51
C THR A 112 -11.41 13.88 -18.44
N ARG A 113 -11.00 13.02 -19.37
CA ARG A 113 -10.22 13.34 -20.55
C ARG A 113 -10.82 12.64 -21.76
#